data_AF-A0A399XU75-F1
#
_entry.id   AF-A0A399XU75-F1
#
_cell.length_a   1.000
_cell.length_b   1.000
_cell.length_c   1.000
_cell.angle_alpha   90.00
_cell.angle_beta   90.00
_cell.angle_gamma   90.00
#
_symmetry.space_group_name_H-M   'P 1'
#
loop_
_entity.id
_entity.type
_entity.pdbx_description
1 polymer ?
#
loop_
_entity_poly.entity_id
_entity_poly.type
_entity_poly.pdbx_seq_one_letter_code
_entity_poly.pdbx_strand_id
1 'polypeptide(L)'
;MHVMVASHIMSRTTLNIDDAVLDELKNLSKAEERSLGQLASELLAQAISARRSASASRTSDFVWRVKSMGARVDLEDKDALARLLDES
;
A
#
# COMPACT_ATOMS: atom_id res chain seq x y z
N MET A 1 1.02 -34.85 -0.58
CA MET A 1 0.72 -33.44 -0.25
C MET A 1 1.91 -32.88 0.50
N HIS A 2 2.82 -32.18 -0.17
CA HIS A 2 3.95 -31.52 0.49
C HIS A 2 3.53 -30.11 0.90
N VAL A 3 3.46 -29.87 2.21
CA VAL A 3 3.36 -28.50 2.74
C VAL A 3 4.72 -27.85 2.50
N MET A 4 4.75 -26.87 1.60
CA MET A 4 5.92 -26.05 1.33
C MET A 4 6.12 -25.11 2.53
N VAL A 5 7.02 -25.48 3.45
CA VAL A 5 7.46 -24.57 4.51
C VAL A 5 8.37 -23.53 3.87
N ALA A 6 7.80 -22.38 3.50
CA ALA A 6 8.58 -21.23 3.06
C ALA A 6 9.44 -20.75 4.26
N SER A 7 10.73 -21.11 4.25
CA SER A 7 11.71 -20.49 5.15
C SER A 7 11.72 -18.98 4.91
N HIS A 8 11.19 -18.21 5.86
CA HIS A 8 11.27 -16.75 5.85
C HIS A 8 12.69 -16.35 6.25
N ILE A 9 13.59 -16.27 5.27
CA ILE A 9 14.90 -15.67 5.47
C ILE A 9 14.70 -14.15 5.56
N MET A 10 14.73 -13.60 6.77
CA MET A 10 14.77 -12.15 6.97
C MET A 10 16.13 -11.60 6.53
N SER A 11 16.12 -10.42 5.91
CA SER A 11 17.35 -9.67 5.62
C SER A 11 18.02 -9.23 6.93
N ARG A 12 19.34 -9.44 7.03
CA ARG A 12 20.12 -9.03 8.20
C ARG A 12 20.59 -7.59 8.03
N THR A 13 20.14 -6.72 8.92
CA THR A 13 20.52 -5.30 8.95
C THR A 13 20.96 -4.93 10.36
N THR A 14 22.00 -4.12 10.49
CA THR A 14 22.40 -3.52 11.77
C THR A 14 21.88 -2.09 11.81
N LEU A 15 21.10 -1.75 12.82
CA LEU A 15 20.56 -0.41 13.02
C LEU A 15 20.79 0.01 14.48
N ASN A 16 21.05 1.30 14.69
CA ASN A 16 21.21 1.84 16.04
C ASN A 16 19.81 2.09 16.64
N ILE A 17 19.57 1.56 17.84
CA ILE A 17 18.32 1.73 18.60
C ILE A 17 18.68 2.41 19.91
N ASP A 18 17.84 3.32 20.37
CA ASP A 18 17.95 3.86 21.73
C ASP A 18 17.84 2.74 22.78
N ASP A 19 18.64 2.83 23.85
CA ASP A 19 18.73 1.76 24.86
C ASP A 19 17.38 1.50 25.55
N ALA A 20 16.59 2.54 25.82
CA ALA A 20 15.28 2.39 26.46
C ALA A 20 14.30 1.65 25.53
N VAL A 21 14.30 1.99 24.24
CA VAL A 21 13.46 1.33 23.23
C VAL A 21 13.88 -0.13 23.05
N LEU A 22 15.18 -0.42 23.04
CA LEU A 22 15.68 -1.78 22.91
C LEU A 22 15.25 -2.66 24.10
N ASP A 23 15.28 -2.12 25.32
CA ASP A 23 14.89 -2.85 26.52
C ASP A 23 13.37 -3.12 26.58
N GLU A 24 12.55 -2.16 26.19
CA GLU A 24 11.10 -2.38 26.01
C GLU A 24 10.83 -3.49 24.99
N LEU A 25 11.52 -3.45 23.84
CA LEU A 25 11.35 -4.43 22.78
C LEU A 25 11.75 -5.85 23.23
N LYS A 26 12.82 -5.98 24.02
CA LYS A 26 13.23 -7.27 24.62
C LYS A 26 12.18 -7.78 25.60
N ASN A 27 11.61 -6.91 26.43
CA ASN A 27 10.59 -7.30 27.39
C ASN A 27 9.32 -7.77 26.69
N LEU A 28 8.89 -7.06 25.64
CA LEU A 28 7.74 -7.43 24.83
C LEU A 28 7.98 -8.77 24.08
N SER A 29 9.16 -8.95 23.48
CA SER A 29 9.55 -10.19 22.82
C SER A 29 9.51 -11.40 23.76
N LYS A 30 9.94 -11.24 25.02
CA LYS A 30 9.84 -12.29 26.05
C LYS A 30 8.40 -12.57 26.45
N ALA A 31 7.58 -11.54 26.62
CA ALA A 31 6.19 -11.68 27.00
C ALA A 31 5.35 -12.38 25.92
N GLU A 32 5.65 -12.13 24.65
CA GLU A 32 4.93 -12.73 23.51
C GLU A 32 5.55 -14.07 23.03
N GLU A 33 6.70 -14.48 23.58
CA GLU A 33 7.48 -15.65 23.12
C GLU A 33 7.84 -15.59 21.62
N ARG A 34 8.07 -14.38 21.08
CA ARG A 34 8.38 -14.12 19.68
C ARG A 34 9.82 -13.69 19.48
N SER A 35 10.38 -13.91 18.29
CA SER A 35 11.74 -13.43 17.99
C SER A 35 11.81 -11.90 17.97
N LEU A 36 12.88 -11.34 18.53
CA LEU A 36 13.09 -9.88 18.60
C LEU A 36 13.04 -9.22 17.22
N GLY A 37 13.66 -9.83 16.22
CA GLY A 37 13.69 -9.32 14.85
C GLY A 37 12.31 -9.35 14.17
N GLN A 38 11.50 -10.38 14.43
CA GLN A 38 10.14 -10.44 13.90
C GLN A 38 9.24 -9.36 14.52
N LEU A 39 9.29 -9.22 15.84
CA LEU A 39 8.53 -8.21 16.56
C LEU A 39 8.95 -6.79 16.13
N ALA A 40 10.26 -6.55 16.02
CA ALA A 40 10.81 -5.28 15.52
C ALA A 40 10.30 -4.96 14.12
N SER A 41 10.36 -5.94 13.20
CA SER A 41 9.93 -5.78 11.82
C SER A 41 8.44 -5.46 11.72
N GLU A 42 7.61 -6.13 12.52
CA GLU A 42 6.17 -5.90 12.55
C GLU A 42 5.83 -4.50 13.08
N LEU A 43 6.40 -4.10 14.21
CA LEU A 43 6.18 -2.77 14.80
C LEU A 43 6.65 -1.66 13.86
N LEU A 44 7.81 -1.84 13.21
CA LEU A 44 8.31 -0.90 12.20
C LEU A 44 7.37 -0.81 11.00
N ALA A 45 6.86 -1.94 10.49
CA ALA A 45 5.91 -1.95 9.39
C ALA A 45 4.62 -1.18 9.74
N GLN A 46 4.08 -1.39 10.95
CA GLN A 46 2.91 -0.67 11.45
C GLN A 46 3.17 0.84 11.53
N ALA A 47 4.30 1.26 12.12
CA ALA A 47 4.67 2.67 12.25
C ALA A 47 4.87 3.35 10.87
N ILE A 48 5.54 2.68 9.93
CA ILE A 48 5.73 3.18 8.56
C ILE A 48 4.37 3.33 7.85
N SER A 49 3.48 2.34 8.00
CA SER A 49 2.14 2.38 7.42
C SER A 49 1.32 3.53 7.99
N ALA A 50 1.30 3.68 9.33
CA ALA A 50 0.60 4.77 10.01
C ALA A 50 1.10 6.14 9.54
N ARG A 51 2.43 6.32 9.40
CA ARG A 51 3.02 7.56 8.88
C ARG A 51 2.65 7.82 7.42
N ARG A 52 2.59 6.79 6.58
CA ARG A 52 2.14 6.91 5.19
C ARG A 52 0.68 7.32 5.11
N SER A 53 -0.20 6.70 5.90
CA SER A 53 -1.63 7.04 5.94
C SER A 53 -1.88 8.46 6.45
N ALA A 54 -1.15 8.90 7.49
CA ALA A 54 -1.23 10.28 7.96
C ALA A 54 -0.75 11.28 6.89
N SER A 55 0.24 10.92 6.08
CA SER A 55 0.68 11.75 4.95
C SER A 55 -0.24 11.65 3.73
N ALA A 56 -0.98 10.55 3.56
CA ALA A 56 -1.88 10.30 2.44
C ALA A 56 -3.13 11.20 2.46
N SER A 57 -3.41 11.88 3.58
CA SER A 57 -4.36 13.01 3.61
C SER A 57 -3.97 14.16 2.66
N ARG A 58 -2.76 14.15 2.07
CA ARG A 58 -2.32 15.08 1.02
C ARG A 58 -2.35 14.49 -0.40
N THR A 59 -2.62 13.20 -0.56
CA THR A 59 -2.98 12.66 -1.88
C THR A 59 -4.42 13.07 -2.08
N SER A 60 -4.66 13.98 -3.04
CA SER A 60 -6.02 14.39 -3.40
C SER A 60 -6.87 13.14 -3.54
N ASP A 61 -8.03 13.12 -2.89
CA ASP A 61 -9.02 12.06 -3.08
C ASP A 61 -9.13 11.74 -4.56
N PHE A 62 -9.29 10.48 -4.91
CA PHE A 62 -9.56 10.10 -6.28
C PHE A 62 -10.89 10.74 -6.69
N VAL A 63 -10.82 11.94 -7.27
CA VAL A 63 -11.97 12.67 -7.76
C VAL A 63 -12.21 12.21 -9.19
N TRP A 64 -13.34 11.53 -9.38
CA TRP A 64 -13.88 11.28 -10.71
C TRP A 64 -14.06 12.62 -11.43
N ARG A 65 -13.17 12.91 -12.38
CA ARG A 65 -13.27 14.13 -13.19
C ARG A 65 -14.37 13.96 -14.22
N VAL A 66 -15.55 14.49 -13.89
CA VAL A 66 -16.64 14.68 -14.85
C VAL A 66 -16.46 16.03 -15.51
N LYS A 67 -16.39 16.06 -16.85
CA LYS A 67 -16.41 17.28 -17.65
C LYS A 67 -17.44 17.08 -18.76
N SER A 68 -18.28 18.10 -19.00
CA SER A 68 -19.19 18.10 -20.14
C SER A 68 -18.37 18.12 -21.44
N MET A 69 -18.38 17.00 -22.17
CA MET A 69 -17.66 16.86 -23.44
C MET A 69 -18.35 17.57 -24.61
N GLY A 70 -19.57 18.08 -24.42
CA GLY A 70 -20.36 18.72 -25.48
C GLY A 70 -20.60 17.75 -26.63
N ALA A 71 -21.27 16.63 -26.35
CA ALA A 71 -21.50 15.57 -27.32
C ALA A 71 -22.13 16.15 -28.60
N ARG A 72 -21.41 16.00 -29.73
CA ARG A 72 -21.86 16.45 -31.05
C ARG A 72 -22.65 15.39 -31.81
N VAL A 73 -22.65 14.17 -31.29
CA VAL A 73 -23.31 13.01 -31.84
C VAL A 73 -23.93 12.23 -30.69
N ASP A 74 -25.12 11.70 -30.93
CA ASP A 74 -25.74 10.73 -30.05
C ASP A 74 -25.01 9.39 -30.19
N LEU A 75 -24.48 8.86 -29.10
CA LEU A 75 -23.73 7.60 -29.11
C LEU A 75 -24.66 6.38 -29.22
N GLU A 76 -25.97 6.56 -29.01
CA GLU A 76 -26.95 5.50 -29.25
C GLU A 76 -27.21 5.30 -30.76
N ASP A 77 -26.96 6.33 -31.57
CA ASP A 77 -26.99 6.25 -33.03
C ASP A 77 -25.65 5.77 -33.59
N LYS A 78 -25.55 4.46 -33.77
CA LYS A 78 -24.35 3.79 -34.27
C LYS A 78 -23.98 4.21 -35.69
N ASP A 79 -24.96 4.55 -36.53
CA ASP A 79 -24.72 4.95 -37.91
C ASP A 79 -24.16 6.38 -37.96
N ALA A 80 -24.68 7.29 -37.14
CA ALA A 80 -24.14 8.63 -37.00
C ALA A 80 -22.72 8.64 -36.43
N LEU A 81 -22.44 7.76 -35.44
CA LEU A 81 -21.10 7.59 -34.89
C LEU A 81 -20.11 7.01 -35.91
N ALA A 82 -20.53 6.00 -36.69
CA ALA A 82 -19.67 5.38 -37.70
C ALA A 82 -19.24 6.37 -38.79
N ARG A 83 -20.15 7.23 -39.26
CA ARG A 83 -19.84 8.28 -40.25
C ARG A 83 -18.77 9.26 -39.75
N LEU A 84 -18.86 9.67 -38.49
CA LEU A 84 -17.89 10.59 -37.89
C LEU A 84 -16.51 9.97 -37.68
N LEU A 85 -16.44 8.65 -37.47
CA LEU A 85 -15.17 7.93 -37.34
C LEU A 85 -14.49 7.71 -38.70
N ASP A 86 -15.26 7.52 -39.78
CA ASP A 86 -14.72 7.37 -41.14
C ASP A 86 -14.25 8.71 -41.76
N GLU A 87 -14.80 9.84 -41.31
CA GLU A 87 -14.38 11.18 -41.75
C GLU A 87 -13.11 11.71 -41.04
N SER A 88 -12.58 10.97 -40.04
CA SER A 88 -11.43 11.39 -39.22
C SER A 88 -10.09 10.73 -39.56
#